data_AF-E2NK23-F1
#
_entry.id   AF-E2NK23-F1
#
_cell.length_a   1.000
_cell.length_b   1.000
_cell.length_c   1.000
_cell.angle_alpha   90.00
_cell.angle_beta   90.00
_cell.angle_gamma   90.00
#
_symmetry.space_group_name_H-M   'P 1'
#
loop_
_entity.id
_entity.type
_entity.pdbx_description
1 polymer ?
#
loop_
_entity_poly.entity_id
_entity_poly.type
_entity_poly.pdbx_seq_one_letter_code
_entity_poly.pdbx_strand_id
1 'polypeptide(L)'
;MIKITFPDGSVREYNEGVTGLQIAESISSRLAQEVLACGVNGEIYDLGRPINEDAEFVLYKWEDEQGKHAFWHTSAHLLAEALQELYPGIQFGIGPAIENGFYYDVDPGEAVIKESDLPAIEAKMAELVAK
;
A
#
# COMPACT_ATOMS: atom_id res chain seq x y z
N MET A 1 -19.84 18.77 2.58
CA MET A 1 -19.22 18.07 3.72
C MET A 1 -19.79 16.67 3.73
N ILE A 2 -18.94 15.68 3.93
CA ILE A 2 -19.31 14.28 4.03
C ILE A 2 -19.19 13.82 5.48
N LYS A 3 -19.95 12.79 5.86
CA LYS A 3 -19.95 12.20 7.18
C LYS A 3 -19.16 10.91 7.19
N ILE A 4 -18.15 10.87 8.06
CA ILE A 4 -17.32 9.70 8.28
C ILE A 4 -17.70 9.09 9.62
N THR A 5 -18.18 7.84 9.57
CA THR A 5 -18.60 7.06 10.75
C THR A 5 -17.46 6.12 11.14
N PHE A 6 -16.95 6.25 12.36
CA PHE A 6 -15.86 5.44 12.89
C PHE A 6 -16.38 4.18 13.61
N PRO A 7 -15.51 3.19 13.91
CA PRO A 7 -15.94 1.92 14.51
C PRO A 7 -16.53 2.07 15.92
N ASP A 8 -16.22 3.16 16.63
CA ASP A 8 -16.80 3.49 17.93
C ASP A 8 -18.21 4.14 17.82
N GLY A 9 -18.72 4.29 16.60
CA GLY A 9 -19.99 4.95 16.29
C GLY A 9 -19.90 6.47 16.28
N SER A 10 -18.73 7.06 16.53
CA SER A 10 -18.56 8.50 16.40
C SER A 10 -18.63 8.92 14.93
N VAL A 11 -19.20 10.10 14.68
CA VAL A 11 -19.32 10.67 13.34
C VAL A 11 -18.59 11.99 13.30
N ARG A 12 -17.74 12.19 12.30
CA ARG A 12 -17.07 13.47 12.04
C ARG A 12 -17.34 13.94 10.62
N GLU A 13 -17.35 15.25 10.42
CA GLU A 13 -17.56 15.87 9.11
C GLU A 13 -16.24 16.29 8.51
N TYR A 14 -16.07 15.99 7.22
CA TYR A 14 -14.91 16.38 6.43
C TYR A 14 -15.35 17.01 5.10
N ASN A 15 -14.41 17.69 4.43
CA ASN A 15 -14.64 18.14 3.07
C ASN A 15 -14.70 16.94 2.12
N GLU A 16 -15.49 17.08 1.06
CA GLU A 16 -15.51 16.11 -0.04
C GLU A 16 -14.11 15.99 -0.64
N GLY A 17 -13.68 14.76 -0.94
CA GLY A 17 -12.34 14.45 -1.42
C GLY A 17 -11.30 14.31 -0.30
N VAL A 18 -11.70 14.27 0.97
CA VAL A 18 -10.78 13.94 2.07
C VAL A 18 -10.18 12.55 1.86
N THR A 19 -8.92 12.40 2.22
CA THR A 19 -8.18 11.14 2.09
C THR A 19 -8.05 10.42 3.43
N GLY A 20 -7.77 9.11 3.38
CA GLY A 20 -7.51 8.33 4.59
C GLY A 20 -6.36 8.89 5.43
N LEU A 21 -5.31 9.40 4.77
CA LEU A 21 -4.17 10.06 5.43
C LEU A 21 -4.60 11.30 6.20
N GLN A 22 -5.37 12.20 5.57
CA GLN A 22 -5.85 13.44 6.21
C GLN A 22 -6.77 13.15 7.40
N ILE A 23 -7.60 12.10 7.31
CA ILE A 23 -8.43 11.66 8.43
C ILE A 23 -7.53 11.18 9.59
N ALA A 24 -6.52 10.35 9.32
CA ALA A 24 -5.58 9.88 10.33
C ALA A 24 -4.81 11.04 11.00
N GLU A 25 -4.33 12.00 10.21
CA GLU A 25 -3.65 13.22 10.69
C GLU A 25 -4.55 14.07 11.59
N SER A 26 -5.84 14.17 11.27
CA SER A 26 -6.82 14.89 12.09
C SER A 26 -7.06 14.26 13.46
N ILE A 27 -6.72 12.97 13.63
CA ILE A 27 -6.80 12.26 14.90
C ILE A 27 -5.49 12.45 15.67
N SER A 28 -4.36 12.10 15.07
CA SER A 28 -3.02 12.43 15.58
C SER A 28 -1.93 12.17 14.56
N SER A 29 -0.84 12.94 14.63
CA SER A 29 0.34 12.73 13.78
C SER A 29 1.00 11.36 14.00
N ARG A 30 0.94 10.82 15.22
CA ARG A 30 1.44 9.46 15.50
C ARG A 30 0.62 8.41 14.77
N LEU A 31 -0.71 8.50 14.81
CA LEU A 31 -1.58 7.55 14.12
C LEU A 31 -1.35 7.61 12.61
N ALA A 32 -1.24 8.80 12.03
CA ALA A 32 -0.94 8.96 10.60
C ALA A 32 0.36 8.27 10.16
N GLN A 33 1.36 8.15 11.05
CA GLN A 33 2.60 7.43 10.78
C GLN A 33 2.50 5.90 10.91
N GLU A 34 1.49 5.39 11.61
CA GLU A 34 1.33 3.95 11.89
C GLU A 34 0.35 3.25 10.92
N VAL A 35 -0.52 4.01 10.25
CA VAL A 35 -1.55 3.45 9.36
C VAL A 35 -0.96 3.09 8.00
N LEU A 36 -1.40 1.96 7.45
CA LEU A 36 -0.94 1.41 6.17
C LEU A 36 -2.01 1.48 5.08
N ALA A 37 -3.29 1.40 5.46
CA ALA A 37 -4.44 1.47 4.57
C ALA A 37 -5.67 1.93 5.36
N CYS A 38 -6.77 2.22 4.67
CA CYS A 38 -8.06 2.44 5.30
C CYS A 38 -9.15 1.55 4.70
N GLY A 39 -10.22 1.34 5.45
CA GLY A 39 -11.46 0.73 4.98
C GLY A 39 -12.49 1.81 4.74
N VAL A 40 -13.17 1.76 3.59
CA VAL A 40 -14.26 2.67 3.22
C VAL A 40 -15.44 1.79 2.78
N ASN A 41 -16.52 1.78 3.54
CA ASN A 41 -17.71 0.96 3.27
C ASN A 41 -17.39 -0.54 3.03
N GLY A 42 -16.44 -1.07 3.80
CA GLY A 42 -15.99 -2.47 3.73
C GLY A 42 -14.93 -2.78 2.66
N GLU A 43 -14.55 -1.81 1.83
CA GLU A 43 -13.49 -1.96 0.83
C GLU A 43 -12.15 -1.39 1.32
N ILE A 44 -11.04 -2.03 0.96
CA ILE A 44 -9.68 -1.55 1.28
C ILE A 44 -9.30 -0.43 0.31
N TYR A 45 -8.95 0.73 0.85
CA TYR A 45 -8.51 1.92 0.13
C TYR A 45 -7.07 2.24 0.52
N ASP A 46 -6.29 2.73 -0.46
CA ASP A 46 -5.04 3.40 -0.18
C ASP A 46 -5.28 4.75 0.54
N LEU A 47 -4.29 5.20 1.30
CA LEU A 47 -4.45 6.38 2.15
C LEU A 47 -4.55 7.69 1.37
N GLY A 48 -4.15 7.72 0.09
CA GLY A 48 -4.22 8.89 -0.78
C GLY A 48 -5.52 8.98 -1.58
N ARG A 49 -6.32 7.92 -1.60
CA ARG A 49 -7.58 7.87 -2.36
C ARG A 49 -8.62 8.81 -1.77
N PRO A 50 -9.23 9.68 -2.58
CA PRO A 50 -10.26 10.61 -2.11
C PRO A 50 -11.57 9.88 -1.79
N ILE A 51 -12.21 10.29 -0.70
CA ILE A 51 -13.53 9.86 -0.27
C ILE A 51 -14.51 11.01 -0.56
N ASN A 52 -15.52 10.75 -1.40
CA ASN A 52 -16.43 11.78 -1.91
C ASN A 52 -17.85 11.67 -1.37
N GLU A 53 -18.15 10.62 -0.61
CA GLU A 53 -19.48 10.33 -0.08
C GLU A 53 -19.40 9.95 1.39
N ASP A 54 -20.55 9.99 2.08
CA ASP A 54 -20.65 9.51 3.46
C ASP A 54 -20.19 8.03 3.52
N ALA A 55 -19.41 7.69 4.54
CA ALA A 55 -18.80 6.37 4.62
C ALA A 55 -18.61 5.86 6.05
N GLU A 56 -18.74 4.54 6.19
CA GLU A 56 -18.15 3.80 7.30
C GLU A 56 -16.64 3.69 7.07
N PHE A 57 -15.86 4.03 8.09
CA PHE A 57 -14.42 4.21 7.96
C PHE A 57 -13.64 3.53 9.07
N VAL A 58 -12.52 2.92 8.70
CA VAL A 58 -11.57 2.31 9.63
C VAL A 58 -10.14 2.53 9.14
N LEU A 59 -9.21 2.69 10.06
CA LEU A 59 -7.78 2.77 9.76
C LEU A 59 -7.14 1.42 10.08
N TYR A 60 -6.36 0.89 9.15
CA TYR A 60 -5.65 -0.37 9.32
C TYR A 60 -4.16 -0.12 9.58
N LYS A 61 -3.67 -0.64 10.69
CA LYS A 61 -2.26 -0.59 11.10
C LYS A 61 -1.58 -1.92 10.77
N TRP A 62 -0.31 -2.04 11.16
CA TRP A 62 0.46 -3.26 10.98
C TRP A 62 -0.18 -4.49 11.65
N GLU A 63 -0.89 -4.34 12.76
CA GLU A 63 -1.51 -5.46 13.45
C GLU A 63 -2.73 -6.03 12.70
N ASP A 64 -3.31 -5.26 11.79
CA ASP A 64 -4.50 -5.63 11.03
C ASP A 64 -4.13 -6.40 9.75
N GLU A 65 -4.86 -7.47 9.45
CA GLU A 65 -4.63 -8.29 8.25
C GLU A 65 -4.70 -7.47 6.97
N GLN A 66 -5.65 -6.54 6.90
CA GLN A 66 -5.84 -5.62 5.76
C GLN A 66 -4.64 -4.68 5.59
N GLY A 67 -4.07 -4.19 6.70
CA GLY A 67 -2.88 -3.34 6.69
C GLY A 67 -1.65 -4.09 6.19
N LYS A 68 -1.42 -5.31 6.70
CA LYS A 68 -0.33 -6.19 6.22
C LYS A 68 -0.50 -6.54 4.75
N HIS A 69 -1.71 -6.91 4.34
CA HIS A 69 -2.00 -7.27 2.95
C HIS A 69 -1.71 -6.10 2.00
N ALA A 70 -2.17 -4.89 2.34
CA ALA A 70 -1.89 -3.69 1.56
C ALA A 70 -0.38 -3.38 1.47
N PHE A 71 0.34 -3.50 2.60
CA PHE A 71 1.79 -3.29 2.64
C PHE A 71 2.55 -4.29 1.76
N TRP A 72 2.23 -5.57 1.85
CA TRP A 72 2.88 -6.60 1.05
C TRP A 72 2.54 -6.49 -0.43
N HIS A 73 1.28 -6.20 -0.77
CA HIS A 73 0.89 -6.01 -2.17
C HIS A 73 1.61 -4.82 -2.80
N THR A 74 1.71 -3.69 -2.07
CA THR A 74 2.45 -2.51 -2.55
C THR A 74 3.95 -2.81 -2.67
N SER A 75 4.51 -3.59 -1.74
CA SER A 75 5.92 -4.04 -1.82
C SER A 75 6.19 -4.93 -3.04
N ALA A 76 5.22 -5.75 -3.47
CA ALA A 76 5.32 -6.53 -4.70
C ALA A 76 5.39 -5.62 -5.94
N HIS A 77 4.58 -4.56 -6.00
CA HIS A 77 4.67 -3.57 -7.08
C HIS A 77 6.01 -2.82 -7.08
N LEU A 78 6.54 -2.47 -5.91
CA LEU A 78 7.87 -1.87 -5.78
C LEU A 78 8.98 -2.80 -6.30
N LEU A 79 8.88 -4.11 -6.03
CA LEU A 79 9.78 -5.10 -6.60
C LEU A 79 9.66 -5.16 -8.12
N ALA A 80 8.43 -5.16 -8.66
CA ALA A 80 8.22 -5.17 -10.10
C ALA A 80 8.82 -3.93 -10.77
N GLU A 81 8.64 -2.74 -10.20
CA GLU A 81 9.23 -1.50 -10.71
C GLU A 81 10.77 -1.55 -10.67
N ALA A 82 11.36 -2.04 -9.58
CA ALA A 82 12.81 -2.23 -9.47
C ALA A 82 13.35 -3.20 -10.53
N LEU A 83 12.65 -4.31 -10.76
CA LEU A 83 13.00 -5.29 -11.79
C LEU A 83 12.85 -4.69 -13.19
N GLN A 84 11.86 -3.85 -13.44
CA GLN A 84 11.67 -3.18 -14.73
C GLN A 84 12.83 -2.23 -15.06
N GLU A 85 13.37 -1.50 -14.07
CA GLU A 85 14.55 -0.65 -14.27
C GLU A 85 15.84 -1.45 -14.49
N LEU A 86 16.02 -2.57 -13.78
CA LEU A 86 17.25 -3.36 -13.81
C LEU A 86 17.31 -4.34 -14.99
N TYR A 87 16.17 -4.85 -15.44
CA TYR A 87 16.06 -5.87 -16.49
C TYR A 87 15.10 -5.37 -17.59
N PRO A 88 15.56 -4.49 -18.50
CA PRO A 88 14.73 -3.98 -19.58
C PRO A 88 14.12 -5.10 -20.43
N GLY A 89 12.80 -5.10 -20.57
CA GLY A 89 12.07 -6.11 -21.33
C GLY A 89 11.56 -7.30 -20.49
N ILE A 90 11.78 -7.31 -19.17
CA ILE A 90 11.18 -8.27 -18.25
C ILE A 90 9.65 -8.28 -18.39
N GLN A 91 9.06 -9.48 -18.36
CA GLN A 91 7.61 -9.68 -18.37
C GLN A 91 7.12 -10.09 -16.98
N PHE A 92 5.94 -9.62 -16.62
CA PHE A 92 5.34 -9.84 -15.30
C PHE A 92 4.20 -10.86 -15.37
N GLY A 93 4.23 -11.82 -14.44
CA GLY A 93 3.15 -12.77 -14.19
C GLY A 93 2.25 -12.28 -13.06
N ILE A 94 2.27 -13.01 -11.93
CA ILE A 94 1.49 -12.68 -10.73
C ILE A 94 2.40 -12.23 -9.59
N GLY A 95 1.95 -11.24 -8.83
CA GLY A 95 2.67 -10.72 -7.66
C GLY A 95 1.77 -10.54 -6.43
N PRO A 96 1.30 -11.63 -5.80
CA PRO A 96 0.37 -11.52 -4.69
C PRO A 96 1.06 -11.23 -3.35
N ALA A 97 0.32 -10.57 -2.47
CA ALA A 97 0.60 -10.62 -1.03
C ALA A 97 0.27 -12.01 -0.48
N ILE A 98 1.07 -12.48 0.47
CA ILE A 98 0.87 -13.72 1.22
C ILE A 98 0.97 -13.44 2.72
N GLU A 99 0.67 -14.43 3.56
CA GLU A 99 0.59 -14.28 5.02
C GLU A 99 1.81 -13.57 5.64
N ASN A 100 3.02 -13.90 5.17
CA ASN A 100 4.28 -13.44 5.75
C ASN A 100 5.18 -12.71 4.74
N GLY A 101 4.61 -12.13 3.67
CA GLY A 101 5.39 -11.41 2.68
C GLY A 101 4.68 -11.30 1.33
N PHE A 102 5.46 -11.33 0.26
CA PHE A 102 4.98 -11.32 -1.12
C PHE A 102 5.99 -12.07 -2.00
N TYR A 103 5.58 -12.41 -3.21
CA TYR A 103 6.49 -12.83 -4.28
C TYR A 103 6.05 -12.20 -5.60
N TYR A 104 6.89 -12.34 -6.63
CA TYR A 104 6.53 -11.94 -7.99
C TYR A 104 7.08 -12.94 -9.00
N ASP A 105 6.21 -13.51 -9.81
CA ASP A 105 6.59 -14.35 -10.94
C ASP A 105 6.96 -13.46 -12.13
N VAL A 106 8.15 -13.67 -12.69
CA VAL A 106 8.69 -12.87 -13.80
C VAL A 106 9.36 -13.74 -14.86
N ASP A 107 9.33 -13.27 -16.10
CA ASP A 107 10.14 -13.79 -17.20
C ASP A 107 11.16 -12.72 -17.61
N PRO A 108 12.45 -12.86 -17.22
CA PRO A 108 13.51 -11.93 -17.54
C PRO A 108 14.03 -12.05 -18.99
N GLY A 109 13.44 -12.91 -19.82
CA GLY A 109 13.89 -13.16 -21.19
C GLY A 109 15.24 -13.88 -21.22
N GLU A 110 16.25 -13.25 -21.82
CA GLU A 110 17.61 -13.80 -21.89
C GLU A 110 18.42 -13.58 -20.60
N ALA A 111 17.99 -12.69 -19.71
CA ALA A 111 18.65 -12.46 -18.44
C ALA A 111 18.37 -13.61 -17.45
N VAL A 112 19.28 -13.80 -16.49
CA VAL A 112 19.12 -14.79 -15.42
C VAL A 112 19.28 -14.08 -14.10
N ILE A 113 18.20 -14.03 -13.31
CA ILE A 113 18.23 -13.50 -11.96
C ILE A 113 18.82 -14.57 -11.03
N LYS A 114 19.88 -14.23 -10.33
CA LYS A 114 20.58 -15.09 -9.38
C LYS A 114 20.45 -14.52 -7.97
N GLU A 115 20.74 -15.35 -6.98
CA GLU A 115 20.79 -14.93 -5.58
C GLU A 115 21.76 -13.76 -5.36
N SER A 116 22.87 -13.72 -6.11
CA SER A 116 23.85 -12.63 -6.07
C SER A 116 23.29 -11.26 -6.51
N ASP A 117 22.17 -11.24 -7.22
CA ASP A 117 21.56 -10.02 -7.74
C ASP A 117 20.55 -9.42 -6.76
N LEU A 118 20.09 -10.19 -5.76
CA LEU A 118 19.11 -9.74 -4.77
C LEU A 118 19.55 -8.46 -4.03
N PRO A 119 20.81 -8.30 -3.58
CA PRO A 119 21.24 -7.05 -2.94
C PRO A 119 21.11 -5.82 -3.85
N ALA A 120 21.31 -5.98 -5.16
CA ALA A 120 21.16 -4.89 -6.11
C ALA A 120 19.68 -4.55 -6.36
N ILE A 121 18.82 -5.57 -6.40
CA ILE A 121 17.36 -5.40 -6.51
C ILE A 121 16.81 -4.71 -5.26
N GLU A 122 17.18 -5.15 -4.06
CA GLU A 122 16.78 -4.51 -2.80
C GLU A 122 17.27 -3.06 -2.72
N ALA A 123 18.51 -2.78 -3.13
CA ALA A 123 19.03 -1.42 -3.19
C ALA A 123 18.22 -0.54 -4.16
N LYS A 124 17.81 -1.09 -5.30
CA LYS A 124 16.94 -0.39 -6.25
C LYS A 124 15.55 -0.13 -5.67
N MET A 125 14.94 -1.10 -4.97
CA MET A 125 13.67 -0.88 -4.27
C MET A 125 13.79 0.24 -3.21
N ALA A 126 14.88 0.25 -2.45
CA ALA A 126 15.16 1.28 -1.45
C ALA A 126 15.40 2.67 -2.07
N GLU A 127 16.00 2.73 -3.26
CA GLU A 127 16.10 3.97 -4.04
C GLU A 127 14.72 4.48 -4.48
N LEU A 128 13.87 3.59 -5.00
CA LEU A 128 12.55 3.93 -5.51
C LEU A 128 11.59 4.43 -4.44
N VAL A 129 11.58 3.80 -3.25
CA VAL A 129 10.70 4.23 -2.15
C VAL A 129 11.11 5.58 -1.53
N ALA A 130 12.34 6.04 -1.76
CA ALA A 130 12.84 7.32 -1.27
C ALA A 130 12.50 8.50 -2.20
N LYS A 131 11.93 8.25 -3.38
CA LYS A 131 11.47 9.28 -4.33
C LYS A 131 10.12 9.85 -3.92
#